data_AF-A0A971HPX7-F1
#
_entry.id   AF-A0A971HPX7-F1
#
_cell.length_a   1.000
_cell.length_b   1.000
_cell.length_c   1.000
_cell.angle_alpha   90.00
_cell.angle_beta   90.00
_cell.angle_gamma   90.00
#
_symmetry.space_group_name_H-M   'P 1'
#
loop_
_entity.id
_entity.type
_entity.pdbx_description
1 polymer ?
#
loop_
_entity_poly.entity_id
_entity_poly.type
_entity_poly.pdbx_seq_one_letter_code
_entity_poly.pdbx_strand_id
1 'polypeptide(L)'
;MNKKEAVDGLRKKTLQRIIDFFVNEGEDAQQTKTGTVMFPTIDELGNEGFITITVQVPKGSRDGEPYDGYAEATNYQLETKQKQKEKLAKEIAKQKKIERDQKLREEKAKFKKGKETE
;
A
#
# COMPACT_ATOMS: atom_id res chain seq x y z
N MET A 1 25.25 -18.54 -22.63
CA MET A 1 24.15 -17.78 -21.99
C MET A 1 24.75 -16.55 -21.33
N ASN A 2 24.32 -15.36 -21.72
CA ASN A 2 24.79 -14.10 -21.12
C ASN A 2 24.01 -13.75 -19.84
N LYS A 3 24.50 -12.78 -19.05
CA LYS A 3 23.87 -12.37 -17.78
C LYS A 3 22.41 -11.92 -17.96
N LYS A 4 22.07 -11.30 -19.10
CA LYS A 4 20.72 -10.87 -19.42
C LYS A 4 19.78 -12.06 -19.63
N GLU A 5 20.19 -13.03 -20.44
CA GLU A 5 19.45 -14.27 -20.70
C GLU A 5 19.22 -15.08 -19.43
N ALA A 6 20.21 -15.14 -18.54
CA ALA A 6 20.07 -15.83 -17.25
C ALA A 6 18.99 -15.16 -16.36
N VAL A 7 18.98 -13.82 -16.29
CA VAL A 7 17.97 -13.06 -15.53
C VAL A 7 16.59 -13.17 -16.16
N ASP A 8 16.50 -13.11 -17.48
CA ASP A 8 15.23 -13.24 -18.20
C ASP A 8 14.66 -14.66 -18.04
N GLY A 9 15.52 -15.69 -18.05
CA GLY A 9 15.15 -17.07 -17.73
C GLY A 9 14.66 -17.25 -16.30
N LEU A 10 15.34 -16.64 -15.32
CA LEU A 10 14.89 -16.63 -13.92
C LEU A 10 13.51 -15.97 -13.80
N ARG A 11 13.31 -14.80 -14.42
CA ARG A 11 12.03 -14.08 -14.39
C ARG A 11 10.92 -14.95 -15.00
N LYS A 12 11.16 -15.57 -16.16
CA LYS A 12 10.19 -16.43 -16.84
C LYS A 12 9.81 -17.64 -15.97
N LYS A 13 10.80 -18.32 -15.37
CA LYS A 13 10.57 -19.45 -14.47
C LYS A 13 9.73 -19.05 -13.26
N THR A 14 10.05 -17.92 -12.63
CA THR A 14 9.30 -17.43 -11.47
C THR A 14 7.88 -17.04 -11.86
N LEU A 15 7.69 -16.36 -13.00
CA LEU A 15 6.37 -15.96 -13.47
C LEU A 15 5.48 -17.19 -13.75
N GLN A 16 6.04 -18.21 -14.41
CA GLN A 16 5.31 -19.45 -14.66
C GLN A 16 4.86 -20.13 -13.37
N ARG A 17 5.73 -20.19 -12.34
CA ARG A 17 5.35 -20.73 -11.03
C ARG A 17 4.18 -19.99 -10.38
N ILE A 18 4.09 -18.66 -10.57
CA ILE A 18 2.99 -17.86 -10.03
C ILE A 18 1.70 -18.13 -10.81
N ILE A 19 1.78 -18.20 -12.15
CA ILE A 19 0.64 -18.56 -12.99
C ILE A 19 0.12 -19.94 -12.60
N ASP A 20 1.01 -20.95 -12.54
CA ASP A 20 0.64 -22.32 -12.19
C ASP A 20 0.01 -22.39 -10.79
N PHE A 21 0.50 -21.60 -9.83
CA PHE A 21 -0.07 -21.52 -8.49
C PHE A 21 -1.54 -21.09 -8.53
N PHE A 22 -1.83 -19.95 -9.15
CA PHE A 22 -3.20 -19.42 -9.21
C PHE A 22 -4.13 -20.27 -10.08
N VAL A 23 -3.64 -20.79 -11.21
CA VAL A 23 -4.42 -21.71 -12.06
C VAL A 23 -4.80 -22.98 -11.30
N ASN A 24 -3.89 -23.53 -10.48
CA ASN A 24 -4.18 -24.69 -9.65
C ASN A 24 -5.16 -24.39 -8.51
N GLU A 25 -5.26 -23.13 -8.08
CA GLU A 25 -6.28 -22.67 -7.12
C GLU A 25 -7.64 -22.38 -7.81
N GLY A 26 -7.72 -22.50 -9.14
CA GLY A 26 -8.94 -22.31 -9.92
C GLY A 26 -9.10 -20.91 -10.51
N GLU A 27 -8.09 -20.07 -10.41
CA GLU A 27 -8.10 -18.71 -10.97
C GLU A 27 -7.72 -18.71 -12.45
N ASP A 28 -8.31 -17.81 -13.24
CA ASP A 28 -7.93 -17.57 -14.64
C ASP A 28 -6.71 -16.63 -14.73
N ALA A 29 -5.56 -17.13 -14.28
CA ALA A 29 -4.32 -16.36 -14.25
C ALA A 29 -3.60 -16.36 -15.61
N GLN A 30 -3.37 -15.18 -16.18
CA GLN A 30 -2.73 -15.02 -17.48
C GLN A 30 -1.64 -13.94 -17.46
N GLN A 31 -0.69 -14.04 -18.39
CA GLN A 31 0.37 -13.04 -18.53
C GLN A 31 -0.13 -11.84 -19.36
N THR A 32 -0.07 -10.61 -18.80
CA THR A 32 -0.41 -9.38 -19.55
C THR A 32 0.80 -8.82 -20.31
N LYS A 33 1.96 -8.82 -19.67
CA LYS A 33 3.20 -8.16 -20.13
C LYS A 33 4.41 -8.93 -19.64
N THR A 34 5.60 -8.56 -20.10
CA THR A 34 6.85 -9.17 -19.64
C THR A 34 7.00 -9.07 -18.12
N GLY A 35 6.94 -10.21 -17.43
CA GLY A 35 7.07 -10.27 -15.98
C GLY A 35 5.80 -9.89 -15.22
N THR A 36 4.63 -9.82 -15.84
CA THR A 36 3.38 -9.44 -15.17
C THR A 36 2.27 -10.45 -15.42
N VAL A 37 1.67 -10.97 -14.36
CA VAL A 37 0.49 -11.85 -14.38
C VAL A 37 -0.73 -11.09 -13.86
N MET A 38 -1.91 -11.40 -14.38
CA MET A 38 -3.17 -10.89 -13.89
C MET A 38 -4.17 -12.04 -13.67
N PHE A 39 -5.17 -11.81 -12.84
CA PHE A 39 -6.34 -12.69 -12.71
C PHE A 39 -7.54 -11.87 -12.21
N PRO A 40 -8.78 -12.28 -12.55
CA PRO A 40 -9.99 -11.61 -12.08
C PRO A 40 -10.19 -11.80 -10.56
N THR A 41 -10.91 -10.90 -9.92
CA THR A 41 -11.29 -11.02 -8.50
C THR A 41 -12.59 -10.25 -8.24
N ILE A 42 -13.20 -10.49 -7.08
CA ILE A 42 -14.40 -9.78 -6.63
C ILE A 42 -14.11 -9.22 -5.23
N ASP A 43 -14.39 -7.94 -5.02
CA ASP A 43 -14.21 -7.29 -3.72
C ASP A 43 -15.35 -7.63 -2.73
N GLU A 44 -15.23 -7.19 -1.47
CA GLU A 44 -16.24 -7.43 -0.43
C GLU A 44 -17.62 -6.82 -0.74
N LEU A 45 -17.70 -5.89 -1.70
CA LEU A 45 -18.92 -5.24 -2.14
C LEU A 45 -19.52 -5.88 -3.39
N GLY A 46 -18.91 -6.95 -3.90
CA GLY A 46 -19.36 -7.66 -5.10
C GLY A 46 -18.93 -7.03 -6.42
N ASN A 47 -18.00 -6.06 -6.41
CA ASN A 47 -17.50 -5.46 -7.64
C ASN A 47 -16.41 -6.34 -8.25
N GLU A 48 -16.52 -6.58 -9.56
CA GLU A 48 -15.49 -7.25 -10.33
C GLU A 48 -14.25 -6.36 -10.49
N GLY A 49 -13.08 -6.97 -10.39
CA GLY A 49 -11.80 -6.33 -10.56
C GLY A 49 -10.75 -7.30 -11.09
N PHE A 50 -9.52 -6.79 -11.23
CA PHE A 50 -8.36 -7.59 -11.62
C PHE A 50 -7.21 -7.32 -10.66
N ILE A 51 -6.57 -8.39 -10.20
CA ILE A 51 -5.29 -8.29 -9.49
C ILE A 51 -4.16 -8.41 -10.51
N THR A 52 -3.14 -7.57 -10.39
CA THR A 52 -1.94 -7.64 -11.23
C THR A 52 -0.70 -7.80 -10.37
N ILE A 53 0.12 -8.82 -10.66
CA ILE A 53 1.37 -9.09 -9.95
C ILE A 53 2.54 -8.95 -10.93
N THR A 54 3.56 -8.18 -10.54
CA THR A 54 4.76 -7.96 -11.35
C THR A 54 5.99 -8.57 -10.67
N VAL A 55 6.75 -9.36 -11.43
CA VAL A 55 8.01 -9.98 -11.03
C VAL A 55 9.17 -9.16 -11.58
N GLN A 56 9.97 -8.61 -10.67
CA GLN A 56 11.16 -7.83 -11.01
C GLN A 56 12.41 -8.49 -10.44
N VAL A 57 13.51 -8.42 -11.21
CA VAL A 57 14.83 -8.87 -10.77
C VAL A 57 15.75 -7.64 -10.81
N PRO A 58 15.82 -6.88 -9.71
CA PRO A 58 16.63 -5.67 -9.62
C PRO A 58 18.13 -6.02 -9.69
N LYS A 59 18.90 -5.11 -10.30
CA LYS A 59 20.35 -5.32 -10.53
C LYS A 59 21.24 -4.73 -9.44
N GLY A 60 20.67 -3.97 -8.50
CA GLY A 60 21.42 -3.18 -7.52
C GLY A 60 21.77 -1.78 -8.04
N SER A 61 22.67 -1.10 -7.34
CA SER A 61 23.14 0.22 -7.75
C SER A 61 23.97 0.15 -9.03
N ARG A 62 24.05 1.28 -9.74
CA ARG A 62 24.94 1.39 -10.92
C ARG A 62 26.41 1.25 -10.52
N ASP A 63 26.75 1.64 -9.30
CA ASP A 63 28.11 1.71 -8.77
C ASP A 63 28.60 0.39 -8.18
N GLY A 64 27.77 -0.67 -8.25
CA GLY A 64 28.19 -2.06 -7.98
C GLY A 64 27.62 -2.67 -6.70
N GLU A 65 26.83 -1.92 -5.93
CA GLU A 65 26.19 -2.46 -4.74
C GLU A 65 25.06 -3.41 -5.15
N PRO A 66 25.06 -4.68 -4.69
CA PRO A 66 23.98 -5.61 -4.98
C PRO A 66 22.67 -5.13 -4.37
N TYR A 67 21.55 -5.50 -5.00
CA TYR A 67 20.24 -5.22 -4.42
C TYR A 67 20.01 -6.06 -3.16
N ASP A 68 19.74 -5.39 -2.04
CA ASP A 68 19.39 -6.04 -0.77
C ASP A 68 17.88 -5.94 -0.50
N GLY A 69 17.18 -7.02 -0.86
CA GLY A 69 15.73 -7.11 -0.64
C GLY A 69 15.32 -7.23 0.83
N TYR A 70 16.21 -7.67 1.73
CA TYR A 70 15.89 -7.77 3.16
C TYR A 70 15.93 -6.40 3.83
N ALA A 71 16.93 -5.59 3.48
CA ALA A 71 17.01 -4.21 3.93
C ALA A 71 15.79 -3.41 3.44
N GLU A 72 15.39 -3.57 2.17
CA GLU A 72 14.21 -2.89 1.63
C GLU A 72 12.92 -3.31 2.34
N ALA A 73 12.71 -4.61 2.57
CA ALA A 73 11.54 -5.10 3.30
C ALA A 73 11.48 -4.53 4.74
N THR A 74 12.63 -4.46 5.41
CA THR A 74 12.74 -3.90 6.76
C THR A 74 12.41 -2.40 6.76
N ASN A 75 12.96 -1.64 5.82
CA ASN A 75 12.69 -0.22 5.67
C ASN A 75 11.20 0.03 5.40
N TYR A 76 10.59 -0.73 4.49
CA TYR A 76 9.16 -0.62 4.20
C TYR A 76 8.29 -0.84 5.45
N GLN A 77 8.61 -1.86 6.26
CA GLN A 77 7.88 -2.10 7.52
C GLN A 77 8.04 -0.95 8.51
N LEU A 78 9.25 -0.38 8.66
CA LEU A 78 9.52 0.74 9.56
C LEU A 78 8.78 2.01 9.10
N GLU A 79 8.90 2.38 7.83
CA GLU A 79 8.21 3.54 7.26
C GLU A 79 6.70 3.42 7.36
N THR A 80 6.15 2.23 7.09
CA THR A 80 4.70 1.99 7.17
C THR A 80 4.21 2.18 8.61
N LYS A 81 4.94 1.63 9.60
CA LYS A 81 4.64 1.84 11.02
C LYS A 81 4.72 3.31 11.42
N GLN A 82 5.71 4.06 10.93
CA GLN A 82 5.83 5.50 11.20
C GLN A 82 4.66 6.28 10.60
N LYS A 83 4.33 6.04 9.32
CA LYS A 83 3.20 6.68 8.64
C LYS A 83 1.87 6.38 9.34
N GLN A 84 1.66 5.16 9.83
CA GLN A 84 0.48 4.80 10.62
C GLN A 84 0.42 5.58 11.94
N LYS A 85 1.53 5.66 12.69
CA LYS A 85 1.60 6.44 13.94
C LYS A 85 1.32 7.92 13.71
N GLU A 86 1.88 8.50 12.65
CA GLU A 86 1.63 9.90 12.29
C GLU A 86 0.17 10.16 11.91
N LYS A 87 -0.46 9.25 11.15
CA LYS A 87 -1.89 9.34 10.82
C LYS A 87 -2.74 9.33 12.09
N LEU A 88 -2.49 8.39 12.99
CA LEU A 88 -3.19 8.31 14.29
C LEU A 88 -2.98 9.58 15.13
N ALA A 89 -1.74 10.09 15.21
CA ALA A 89 -1.45 11.33 15.93
C ALA A 89 -2.19 12.54 15.34
N LYS A 90 -2.26 12.64 14.00
CA LYS A 90 -3.01 13.69 13.29
C LYS A 90 -4.52 13.57 13.54
N GLU A 91 -5.08 12.37 13.56
CA GLU A 91 -6.49 12.13 13.88
C GLU A 91 -6.82 12.51 15.33
N ILE A 92 -5.98 12.12 16.29
CA ILE A 92 -6.12 12.50 17.70
C ILE A 92 -6.04 14.02 17.86
N ALA A 93 -5.06 14.68 17.21
CA ALA A 93 -4.91 16.13 17.26
C ALA A 93 -6.12 16.86 16.65
N LYS A 94 -6.64 16.35 15.52
CA LYS A 94 -7.86 16.87 14.88
C LYS A 94 -9.06 16.72 15.81
N GLN A 95 -9.24 15.56 16.46
CA GLN A 95 -10.34 15.34 17.39
C GLN A 95 -10.27 16.28 18.60
N LYS A 96 -9.08 16.44 19.20
CA LYS A 96 -8.85 17.39 20.31
C LYS A 96 -9.10 18.85 19.90
N LYS A 97 -8.81 19.21 18.66
CA LYS A 97 -9.11 20.54 18.13
C LYS A 97 -10.62 20.74 17.98
N ILE A 98 -11.32 19.76 17.40
CA ILE A 98 -12.79 19.80 17.23
C ILE A 98 -13.48 19.94 18.59
N GLU A 99 -13.07 19.17 19.60
CA GLU A 99 -13.64 19.24 20.95
C GLU A 99 -13.42 20.61 21.60
N ARG A 100 -12.21 21.18 21.49
CA ARG A 100 -11.92 22.53 21.98
C ARG A 100 -12.74 23.59 21.26
N ASP A 101 -12.84 23.50 19.94
CA ASP A 101 -13.60 24.46 19.13
C ASP A 101 -15.11 24.38 19.45
N GLN A 102 -15.64 23.18 19.73
CA GLN A 102 -17.03 22.98 20.17
C GLN A 102 -17.28 23.63 21.54
N LYS A 103 -16.43 23.33 22.54
CA LYS A 103 -16.52 23.93 23.89
C LYS A 103 -16.50 25.46 23.84
N LEU A 104 -15.56 26.04 23.09
CA LEU A 104 -15.46 27.49 22.92
C LEU A 104 -16.70 28.10 22.24
N ARG A 105 -17.32 27.40 21.28
CA ARG A 105 -18.56 27.86 20.64
C ARG A 105 -19.73 27.83 21.63
N GLU A 106 -19.84 26.78 22.44
CA GLU A 106 -20.87 26.66 23.47
C GLU A 106 -20.73 27.75 24.54
N GLU A 107 -19.53 28.00 25.04
CA GLU A 107 -19.26 29.07 26.01
C GLU A 107 -19.58 30.45 25.44
N LYS A 108 -19.18 30.73 24.20
CA LYS A 108 -19.53 31.99 23.52
C LYS A 108 -21.04 32.14 23.32
N ALA A 109 -21.75 31.07 22.99
CA ALA A 109 -23.20 31.09 22.86
C ALA A 109 -23.89 31.36 24.19
N LYS A 110 -23.42 30.76 25.30
CA LYS A 110 -23.92 31.02 26.66
C LYS A 110 -23.66 32.47 27.09
N PHE A 111 -22.46 32.99 26.83
CA PHE A 111 -22.10 34.37 27.18
C PHE A 111 -22.90 35.42 26.39
N LYS A 112 -23.15 35.19 25.09
CA LYS A 112 -24.01 36.06 24.29
C LYS A 112 -25.46 36.07 24.78
N LYS A 113 -26.04 34.90 25.07
CA LYS A 113 -27.40 34.82 25.63
C LYS A 113 -27.51 35.54 26.97
N GLY A 114 -26.53 35.40 27.86
CA GLY A 114 -26.53 36.09 29.15
C GLY A 114 -26.54 37.61 29.03
N LYS A 115 -25.84 38.17 28.03
CA LYS A 115 -25.79 39.61 27.76
C LYS A 115 -27.03 40.19 27.07
N GLU A 116 -27.88 39.36 26.47
CA GLU A 116 -29.13 39.81 25.82
C GLU A 116 -30.33 39.77 26.78
N THR A 117 -30.17 39.17 27.97
CA THR A 117 -31.21 39.05 29.00
C THR A 117 -31.02 39.97 30.23
N GLU A 118 -29.99 40.81 30.23
CA GLU A 118 -29.80 41.95 31.17
C GLU A 118 -30.08 43.28 30.47
#